data_AF-A0A7C3XMD1-F1
#
_entry.id   AF-A0A7C3XMD1-F1
#
_cell.length_a   1.000
_cell.length_b   1.000
_cell.length_c   1.000
_cell.angle_alpha   90.00
_cell.angle_beta   90.00
_cell.angle_gamma   90.00
#
_symmetry.space_group_name_H-M   'P 1'
#
loop_
_entity.id
_entity.type
_entity.pdbx_description
1 polymer ?
#
loop_
_entity_poly.entity_id
_entity_poly.type
_entity_poly.pdbx_seq_one_letter_code
_entity_poly.pdbx_strand_id
1 'polypeptide(L)'
;MSGRSRQRRSISEISHLFLSAVRERQRGGAAAPQRTPPPSSQEEMTPQELRQITGGEQAAGEPAGDAPAVRAVVAWHLGDRLLDAAKRYARNLAATGIRVGMVLLDAGELRLFTFDTEQEAVGEDHAPPLPCLDARAIRDAIGELRCDVDCWLLVTASGRLPEARALLRRVRHWVVLTTCDSAGLINCYRVLKAAARHPLPRVSVAALDAADPAEAETVFRRLAGACLQFLNWPVEAEPPLGDAFHVTECLALHCRADRDGIQTGLVAHFEVVAQCLKLPYADSDESPQQHEEAPATDAAQDGATHLQDAQLPQPAATHDPQTQVIAMNTDDPAEVIDLPEGGGEHSVIEAVLNHGLAGMVRCPVQPPDCPACCLAVGRDRRIALVAVSGRDMANLAQIARAWNWTEQNRQLLAMAMPQLAMDCSRPPVLHLLVEDSHAQVPAAAALFRRENIIVKGYRRVRWGGRAGLLLDAA
;
A
#
# COMPACT_ATOMS: atom_id res chain seq x y z
N MET A 1 47.75 38.91 25.73
CA MET A 1 46.48 38.55 25.06
C MET A 1 46.38 37.03 25.03
N SER A 2 45.70 36.43 26.02
CA SER A 2 45.60 34.97 26.15
C SER A 2 44.21 34.52 25.70
N GLY A 3 44.15 33.81 24.57
CA GLY A 3 42.92 33.23 24.04
C GLY A 3 42.46 32.05 24.87
N ARG A 4 41.30 32.18 25.53
CA ARG A 4 40.61 31.04 26.16
C ARG A 4 39.83 30.27 25.09
N SER A 5 40.14 28.99 24.95
CA SER A 5 39.40 28.05 24.11
C SER A 5 37.97 27.86 24.64
N ARG A 6 36.97 28.05 23.77
CA ARG A 6 35.57 27.70 24.06
C ARG A 6 35.46 26.18 24.12
N GLN A 7 35.30 25.64 25.33
CA GLN A 7 34.90 24.25 25.52
C GLN A 7 33.50 24.05 24.93
N ARG A 8 33.37 23.08 24.02
CA ARG A 8 32.10 22.63 23.48
C ARG A 8 31.37 21.87 24.59
N ARG A 9 30.29 22.47 25.12
CA ARG A 9 29.38 21.83 26.08
C ARG A 9 28.68 20.65 25.40
N SER A 10 28.51 19.55 26.13
CA SER A 10 27.90 18.34 25.59
C SER A 10 26.41 18.55 25.33
N ILE A 11 25.85 17.87 24.32
CA ILE A 11 24.43 17.95 23.97
C ILE A 11 23.53 17.60 25.18
N SER A 12 24.00 16.71 26.06
CA SER A 12 23.33 16.37 27.32
C SER A 12 23.19 17.55 28.31
N GLU A 13 24.14 18.48 28.35
CA GLU A 13 24.04 19.69 29.19
C GLU A 13 23.00 20.68 28.63
N ILE A 14 22.85 20.74 27.30
CA ILE A 14 21.89 21.64 26.63
C ILE A 14 20.45 21.15 26.86
N SER A 15 20.21 19.83 26.78
CA SER A 15 18.90 19.24 27.05
C SER A 15 18.45 19.44 28.50
N HIS A 16 19.37 19.42 29.47
CA HIS A 16 19.03 19.63 30.87
C HIS A 16 18.65 21.08 31.18
N LEU A 17 19.25 22.06 30.49
CA LEU A 17 18.94 23.48 30.65
C LEU A 17 17.57 23.85 30.06
N PHE A 18 17.20 23.28 28.92
CA PHE A 18 15.90 23.56 28.30
C PHE A 18 14.73 23.00 29.12
N LEU A 19 14.82 21.75 29.58
CA LEU A 19 13.76 21.14 30.38
C LEU A 19 13.60 21.78 31.77
N SER A 20 14.69 22.32 32.32
CA SER A 20 14.66 23.05 33.60
C SER A 20 13.97 24.41 33.45
N ALA A 21 14.27 25.16 32.39
CA ALA A 21 13.67 26.47 32.13
C ALA A 21 12.16 26.39 31.80
N VAL A 22 11.73 25.33 31.08
CA VAL A 22 10.30 25.09 30.80
C VAL A 22 9.54 24.74 32.08
N ARG A 23 10.11 23.88 32.94
CA ARG A 23 9.50 23.54 34.24
C ARG A 23 9.40 24.73 35.20
N GLU A 24 10.39 25.62 35.19
CA GLU A 24 10.41 26.80 36.06
C GLU A 24 9.33 27.82 35.64
N ARG A 25 9.10 28.00 34.34
CA ARG A 25 7.98 28.81 33.82
C ARG A 25 6.60 28.23 34.15
N GLN A 26 6.43 26.91 34.01
CA GLN A 26 5.13 26.26 34.26
C GLN A 26 4.74 26.23 35.74
N ARG A 27 5.70 26.31 36.67
CA ARG A 27 5.43 26.18 38.12
C ARG A 27 5.28 27.51 38.86
N GLY A 28 5.45 28.65 38.20
CA GLY A 28 5.23 29.97 38.83
C GLY A 28 6.01 30.18 40.14
N GLY A 29 7.18 29.56 40.29
CA GLY A 29 7.98 29.63 41.54
C GLY A 29 7.58 28.66 42.66
N ALA A 30 6.64 27.72 42.43
CA ALA A 30 6.33 26.68 43.40
C ALA A 30 7.53 25.70 43.56
N ALA A 31 7.85 25.34 44.80
CA ALA A 31 8.95 24.44 45.13
C ALA A 31 8.81 23.11 44.38
N ALA A 32 9.93 22.60 43.85
CA ALA A 32 9.93 21.31 43.17
C ALA A 32 9.38 20.21 44.11
N PRO A 33 8.53 19.29 43.63
CA PRO A 33 8.04 18.19 44.43
C PRO A 33 9.24 17.37 44.88
N GLN A 34 9.49 17.38 46.18
CA GLN A 34 10.48 16.52 46.79
C GLN A 34 9.96 15.09 46.65
N ARG A 35 10.69 14.27 45.89
CA ARG A 35 10.49 12.83 45.93
C ARG A 35 10.89 12.36 47.32
N THR A 36 9.91 12.17 48.19
CA THR A 36 10.09 11.33 49.37
C THR A 36 10.42 9.92 48.85
N PRO A 37 11.61 9.38 49.17
CA PRO A 37 11.89 7.99 48.86
C PRO A 37 10.82 7.13 49.54
N PRO A 38 10.29 6.09 48.87
CA PRO A 38 9.37 5.16 49.51
C PRO A 38 10.01 4.64 50.81
N PRO A 39 9.24 4.49 51.89
CA PRO A 39 9.77 3.96 53.14
C PRO A 39 10.46 2.63 52.84
N SER A 40 11.71 2.51 53.28
CA SER A 40 12.52 1.30 53.14
C SER A 40 11.92 0.19 53.97
N SER A 41 10.85 -0.41 53.45
CA SER A 41 10.24 -1.62 53.97
C SER A 41 11.16 -2.74 53.49
N GLN A 42 12.13 -3.10 54.31
CA GLN A 42 12.88 -4.35 54.17
C GLN A 42 11.95 -5.52 54.55
N GLU A 43 10.83 -5.66 53.83
CA GLU A 43 10.06 -6.89 53.84
C GLU A 43 10.75 -7.82 52.85
N GLU A 44 11.36 -8.87 53.40
CA GLU A 44 11.97 -9.97 52.65
C GLU A 44 10.87 -10.64 51.82
N MET A 45 10.66 -10.12 50.61
CA MET A 45 9.72 -10.66 49.64
C MET A 45 10.13 -12.10 49.34
N THR A 46 9.27 -13.02 49.73
CA THR A 46 9.57 -14.45 49.66
C THR A 46 9.62 -14.91 48.20
N PRO A 47 10.38 -15.97 47.86
CA PRO A 47 10.44 -16.49 46.49
C PRO A 47 9.09 -16.93 45.92
N GLN A 48 8.06 -17.09 46.75
CA GLN A 48 6.67 -17.35 46.34
C GLN A 48 5.94 -16.08 45.88
N GLU A 49 6.14 -14.94 46.54
CA GLU A 49 5.54 -13.66 46.13
C GLU A 49 6.16 -13.15 44.84
N LEU A 50 7.48 -13.36 44.63
CA LEU A 50 8.11 -13.03 43.35
C LEU A 50 7.50 -13.81 42.19
N ARG A 51 7.06 -15.06 42.42
CA ARG A 51 6.37 -15.89 41.42
C ARG A 51 4.92 -15.46 41.18
N GLN A 52 4.24 -14.85 42.15
CA GLN A 52 2.91 -14.26 41.92
C GLN A 52 3.00 -12.94 41.15
N ILE A 53 4.10 -12.20 41.29
CA ILE A 53 4.31 -10.94 40.57
C ILE A 53 4.82 -11.17 39.14
N THR A 54 5.57 -12.25 38.89
CA THR A 54 6.10 -12.58 37.54
C THR A 54 5.35 -13.70 36.81
N GLY A 55 4.65 -14.57 37.53
CA GLY A 55 3.79 -15.62 36.98
C GLY A 55 2.36 -15.14 36.92
N GLY A 56 2.02 -14.42 35.85
CA GLY A 56 0.66 -13.98 35.57
C GLY A 56 -0.30 -15.15 35.41
N GLU A 57 -0.92 -15.56 36.51
CA GLU A 57 -2.29 -16.06 36.45
C GLU A 57 -3.13 -14.90 35.90
N GLN A 58 -3.56 -15.04 34.64
CA GLN A 58 -4.56 -14.17 34.03
C GLN A 58 -5.75 -14.08 34.98
N ALA A 59 -5.84 -12.96 35.69
CA ALA A 59 -7.02 -12.57 36.44
C ALA A 59 -8.20 -12.60 35.48
N ALA A 60 -8.98 -13.66 35.58
CA ALA A 60 -10.23 -13.81 34.86
C ALA A 60 -11.19 -12.72 35.38
N GLY A 61 -11.45 -11.71 34.53
CA GLY A 61 -12.63 -10.87 34.69
C GLY A 61 -12.42 -9.41 35.07
N GLU A 62 -11.27 -8.79 34.79
CA GLU A 62 -11.34 -7.33 34.56
C GLU A 62 -12.17 -7.10 33.29
N PRO A 63 -13.23 -6.27 33.33
CA PRO A 63 -14.00 -5.96 32.13
C PRO A 63 -13.02 -5.40 31.12
N ALA A 64 -12.83 -6.10 30.02
CA ALA A 64 -11.93 -5.69 28.95
C ALA A 64 -12.31 -4.26 28.59
N GLY A 65 -11.51 -3.28 29.01
CA GLY A 65 -11.77 -1.88 28.72
C GLY A 65 -11.97 -1.75 27.22
N ASP A 66 -13.12 -1.19 26.82
CA ASP A 66 -13.52 -1.10 25.42
C ASP A 66 -12.36 -0.49 24.63
N ALA A 67 -11.73 -1.32 23.79
CA ALA A 67 -10.66 -0.84 22.94
C ALA A 67 -11.25 0.25 22.02
N PRO A 68 -10.53 1.37 21.78
CA PRO A 68 -11.03 2.45 20.95
C PRO A 68 -11.40 1.92 19.56
N ALA A 69 -12.51 2.41 19.02
CA ALA A 69 -13.06 1.91 17.76
C ALA A 69 -12.10 2.22 16.61
N VAL A 70 -11.77 1.21 15.79
CA VAL A 70 -10.93 1.36 14.61
C VAL A 70 -11.78 1.38 13.34
N ARG A 71 -11.64 2.42 12.53
CA ARG A 71 -12.28 2.55 11.21
C ARG A 71 -11.22 2.63 10.11
N ALA A 72 -11.41 1.89 9.03
CA ALA A 72 -10.55 1.97 7.86
C ALA A 72 -11.08 3.03 6.90
N VAL A 73 -10.25 3.99 6.51
CA VAL A 73 -10.60 4.99 5.49
C VAL A 73 -10.10 4.50 4.13
N VAL A 74 -11.03 4.27 3.21
CA VAL A 74 -10.75 3.74 1.87
C VAL A 74 -11.04 4.83 0.83
N ALA A 75 -9.99 5.32 0.18
CA ALA A 75 -10.09 6.46 -0.74
C ALA A 75 -9.04 6.44 -1.87
N TRP A 76 -8.52 5.27 -2.25
CA TRP A 76 -7.40 5.13 -3.20
C TRP A 76 -7.65 5.75 -4.57
N HIS A 77 -8.92 5.82 -4.99
CA HIS A 77 -9.28 6.45 -6.25
C HIS A 77 -9.07 7.96 -6.27
N LEU A 78 -8.85 8.59 -5.11
CA LEU A 78 -8.55 10.02 -5.01
C LEU A 78 -7.08 10.36 -5.30
N GLY A 79 -6.20 9.35 -5.41
CA GLY A 79 -4.78 9.54 -5.70
C GLY A 79 -4.12 10.51 -4.72
N ASP A 80 -3.54 11.58 -5.24
CA ASP A 80 -2.81 12.58 -4.45
C ASP A 80 -3.71 13.33 -3.44
N ARG A 81 -5.04 13.34 -3.64
CA ARG A 81 -6.00 13.97 -2.71
C ARG A 81 -6.38 13.08 -1.53
N LEU A 82 -5.93 11.83 -1.48
CA LEU A 82 -6.31 10.86 -0.43
C LEU A 82 -5.98 11.36 0.96
N LEU A 83 -4.77 11.91 1.17
CA LEU A 83 -4.34 12.37 2.49
C LEU A 83 -5.19 13.55 2.97
N ASP A 84 -5.42 14.54 2.11
CA ASP A 84 -6.20 15.72 2.45
C ASP A 84 -7.66 15.37 2.73
N ALA A 85 -8.23 14.44 1.94
CA ALA A 85 -9.57 13.91 2.16
C ALA A 85 -9.69 13.15 3.48
N ALA A 86 -8.70 12.30 3.81
CA ALA A 86 -8.68 11.56 5.06
C ALA A 86 -8.53 12.49 6.28
N LYS A 87 -7.65 13.51 6.20
CA LYS A 87 -7.54 14.56 7.23
C LYS A 87 -8.84 15.35 7.39
N ARG A 88 -9.52 15.68 6.29
CA ARG A 88 -10.82 16.36 6.35
C ARG A 88 -11.88 15.49 7.03
N TYR A 89 -11.93 14.18 6.74
CA TYR A 89 -12.80 13.25 7.45
C TYR A 89 -12.47 13.19 8.95
N ALA A 90 -11.18 13.06 9.29
CA ALA A 90 -10.71 13.05 10.68
C ALA A 90 -11.09 14.33 11.44
N ARG A 91 -10.92 15.51 10.83
CA ARG A 91 -11.36 16.78 11.42
C ARG A 91 -12.87 16.85 11.64
N ASN A 92 -13.68 16.41 10.68
CA ASN A 92 -15.14 16.39 10.88
C ASN A 92 -15.56 15.44 12.00
N LEU A 93 -14.88 14.29 12.11
CA LEU A 93 -15.12 13.35 13.18
C LEU A 93 -14.69 13.93 14.54
N ALA A 94 -13.54 14.59 14.62
CA ALA A 94 -13.08 15.23 15.85
C ALA A 94 -13.96 16.43 16.26
N ALA A 95 -14.53 17.15 15.30
CA ALA A 95 -15.49 18.23 15.54
C ALA A 95 -16.78 17.77 16.26
N THR A 96 -17.05 16.46 16.34
CA THR A 96 -18.15 15.93 17.17
C THR A 96 -17.79 15.85 18.66
N GLY A 97 -16.61 16.34 19.07
CA GLY A 97 -16.14 16.34 20.45
C GLY A 97 -15.45 15.05 20.87
N ILE A 98 -14.96 14.24 19.93
CA ILE A 98 -14.16 13.04 20.22
C ILE A 98 -12.72 13.25 19.76
N ARG A 99 -11.76 12.63 20.44
CA ARG A 99 -10.36 12.64 20.03
C ARG A 99 -10.11 11.56 18.99
N VAL A 100 -9.51 11.95 17.88
CA VAL A 100 -9.27 11.05 16.75
C VAL A 100 -7.77 10.88 16.53
N GLY A 101 -7.31 9.64 16.53
CA GLY A 101 -5.97 9.26 16.08
C GLY A 101 -6.04 8.74 14.65
N MET A 102 -5.08 9.07 13.81
CA MET A 102 -5.02 8.58 12.42
C MET A 102 -3.65 8.00 12.10
N VAL A 103 -3.63 6.78 11.59
CA VAL A 103 -2.43 6.11 11.09
C VAL A 103 -2.51 6.04 9.56
N LEU A 104 -1.63 6.75 8.87
CA LEU A 104 -1.43 6.65 7.43
C LEU A 104 -0.26 5.69 7.15
N LEU A 105 -0.51 4.65 6.36
CA LEU A 105 0.45 3.64 5.95
C LEU A 105 0.68 3.64 4.45
N ASP A 106 1.95 3.61 4.06
CA ASP A 106 2.42 3.36 2.70
C ASP A 106 3.61 2.39 2.72
N ALA A 107 4.03 1.90 1.56
CA ALA A 107 5.13 0.96 1.38
C ALA A 107 6.42 1.31 2.16
N GLY A 108 6.75 2.60 2.27
CA GLY A 108 7.97 3.06 2.95
C GLY A 108 7.73 4.24 3.87
N GLU A 109 6.49 4.50 4.27
CA GLU A 109 6.15 5.69 5.04
C GLU A 109 5.02 5.39 6.02
N LEU A 110 5.19 5.86 7.25
CA LEU A 110 4.16 5.87 8.28
C LEU A 110 4.03 7.27 8.84
N ARG A 111 2.80 7.77 8.91
CA ARG A 111 2.47 9.03 9.59
C ARG A 111 1.37 8.80 10.61
N LEU A 112 1.56 9.36 11.79
CA LEU A 112 0.64 9.29 12.92
C LEU A 112 0.17 10.70 13.24
N PHE A 113 -1.13 10.94 13.11
CA PHE A 113 -1.76 12.22 13.42
C PHE A 113 -2.71 12.10 14.61
N THR A 114 -2.91 13.20 15.32
CA THR A 114 -3.99 13.38 16.28
C THR A 114 -4.83 14.60 15.89
N PHE A 115 -6.12 14.53 16.18
CA PHE A 115 -7.08 15.60 15.94
C PHE A 115 -7.89 15.85 17.20
N ASP A 116 -7.89 17.09 17.67
CA ASP A 116 -8.57 17.52 18.91
C ASP A 116 -9.13 18.95 18.75
N THR A 117 -10.28 19.21 19.35
CA THR A 117 -10.91 20.55 19.43
C THR A 117 -10.35 21.41 20.57
N GLU A 118 -9.85 20.81 21.65
CA GLU A 118 -9.45 21.54 22.87
C GLU A 118 -7.98 21.94 22.91
N GLN A 119 -7.18 21.47 21.96
CA GLN A 119 -5.75 21.70 21.96
C GLN A 119 -5.44 23.13 21.49
N GLU A 120 -4.98 23.97 22.42
CA GLU A 120 -4.39 25.27 22.07
C GLU A 120 -3.32 25.04 21.00
N ALA A 121 -3.33 25.86 19.94
CA ALA A 121 -2.41 25.77 18.83
C ALA A 121 -0.96 25.99 19.33
N VAL A 122 -0.34 24.93 19.83
CA VAL A 122 1.10 24.86 20.01
C VAL A 122 1.65 24.98 18.60
N GLY A 123 2.40 26.05 18.33
CA GLY A 123 2.84 26.42 16.98
C GLY A 123 3.35 25.21 16.19
N GLU A 124 3.07 25.19 14.88
CA GLU A 124 3.34 24.10 13.94
C GLU A 124 4.81 23.65 13.93
N ASP A 125 5.24 22.95 14.97
CA ASP A 125 6.55 22.35 15.04
C ASP A 125 6.42 20.97 14.40
N HIS A 126 6.54 20.94 13.08
CA HIS A 126 6.55 19.70 12.33
C HIS A 126 7.73 18.85 12.79
N ALA A 127 7.43 17.76 13.50
CA ALA A 127 8.44 16.79 13.88
C ALA A 127 9.20 16.34 12.61
N PRO A 128 10.54 16.47 12.56
CA PRO A 128 11.30 16.04 11.41
C PRO A 128 11.10 14.52 11.20
N PRO A 129 11.01 14.05 9.94
CA PRO A 129 10.83 12.64 9.66
C PRO A 129 12.00 11.82 10.24
N LEU A 130 11.67 10.78 10.98
CA LEU A 130 12.62 9.78 11.41
C LEU A 130 13.07 8.96 10.19
N PRO A 131 14.38 8.73 10.01
CA PRO A 131 14.95 8.09 8.81
C PRO A 131 14.73 6.57 8.75
N CYS A 132 14.05 5.97 9.73
CA CYS A 132 13.76 4.55 9.75
C CYS A 132 12.35 4.24 10.27
N LEU A 133 11.79 3.12 9.80
CA LEU A 133 10.57 2.51 10.32
C LEU A 133 10.90 1.69 11.57
N ASP A 134 11.19 2.37 12.67
CA ASP A 134 11.45 1.70 13.95
C ASP A 134 10.13 1.19 14.57
N ALA A 135 9.95 -0.13 14.55
CA ALA A 135 8.81 -0.82 15.14
C ALA A 135 8.58 -0.47 16.62
N ARG A 136 9.66 -0.22 17.38
CA ARG A 136 9.55 0.16 18.78
C ARG A 136 8.99 1.57 18.93
N ALA A 137 9.54 2.54 18.19
CA ALA A 137 9.05 3.91 18.18
C ALA A 137 7.57 3.99 17.77
N ILE A 138 7.17 3.21 16.76
CA ILE A 138 5.76 3.11 16.32
C ILE A 138 4.87 2.58 17.46
N ARG A 139 5.30 1.50 18.13
CA ARG A 139 4.55 0.89 19.24
C ARG A 139 4.44 1.84 20.44
N ASP A 140 5.53 2.50 20.81
CA ASP A 140 5.57 3.43 21.93
C ASP A 140 4.66 4.63 21.66
N ALA A 141 4.71 5.21 20.45
CA ALA A 141 3.85 6.33 20.06
C ALA A 141 2.35 5.98 20.01
N ILE A 142 1.99 4.85 19.38
CA ILE A 142 0.58 4.40 19.36
C ILE A 142 0.12 4.01 20.77
N GLY A 143 1.00 3.39 21.57
CA GLY A 143 0.73 3.02 22.95
C GLY A 143 0.46 4.21 23.85
N GLU A 144 1.25 5.29 23.71
CA GLU A 144 1.06 6.55 24.42
C GLU A 144 -0.26 7.21 24.04
N LEU A 145 -0.56 7.34 22.73
CA LEU A 145 -1.81 7.96 22.26
C LEU A 145 -3.07 7.14 22.56
N ARG A 146 -2.93 5.84 22.82
CA ARG A 146 -4.07 4.94 23.01
C ARG A 146 -4.98 5.36 24.17
N CYS A 147 -4.43 5.96 25.22
CA CYS A 147 -5.23 6.41 26.37
C CYS A 147 -6.00 7.71 26.10
N ASP A 148 -5.60 8.47 25.08
CA ASP A 148 -6.16 9.79 24.79
C ASP A 148 -7.08 9.81 23.57
N VAL A 149 -7.09 8.74 22.77
CA VAL A 149 -7.84 8.65 21.52
C VAL A 149 -9.09 7.78 21.68
N ASP A 150 -10.24 8.35 21.34
CA ASP A 150 -11.54 7.66 21.36
C ASP A 150 -11.75 6.79 20.11
N CYS A 151 -11.24 7.26 18.96
CA CYS A 151 -11.38 6.57 17.67
C CYS A 151 -10.10 6.60 16.85
N TRP A 152 -9.72 5.44 16.31
CA TRP A 152 -8.60 5.30 15.38
C TRP A 152 -9.08 5.22 13.94
N LEU A 153 -8.47 6.04 13.08
CA LEU A 153 -8.60 5.95 11.64
C LEU A 153 -7.37 5.28 11.05
N LEU A 154 -7.57 4.19 10.33
CA LEU A 154 -6.52 3.52 9.58
C LEU A 154 -6.64 3.88 8.10
N VAL A 155 -5.61 4.51 7.54
CA VAL A 155 -5.57 4.94 6.15
C VAL A 155 -4.40 4.22 5.46
N THR A 156 -4.66 3.63 4.30
CA THR A 156 -3.60 3.05 3.47
C THR A 156 -3.48 3.85 2.18
N ALA A 157 -2.27 4.28 1.82
CA ALA A 157 -2.05 5.09 0.62
C ALA A 157 -2.33 4.30 -0.67
N SER A 158 -2.12 2.98 -0.63
CA SER A 158 -2.33 2.08 -1.76
C SER A 158 -3.06 0.80 -1.35
N GLY A 159 -4.23 0.57 -1.94
CA GLY A 159 -4.97 -0.69 -1.79
C GLY A 159 -4.41 -1.84 -2.62
N ARG A 160 -3.36 -1.59 -3.41
CA ARG A 160 -2.71 -2.61 -4.24
C ARG A 160 -1.71 -3.43 -3.43
N LEU A 161 -1.17 -2.87 -2.35
CA LEU A 161 -0.22 -3.57 -1.49
C LEU A 161 -0.90 -4.76 -0.79
N PRO A 162 -0.37 -5.98 -0.90
CA PRO A 162 -0.98 -7.15 -0.27
C PRO A 162 -1.04 -7.02 1.27
N GLU A 163 -0.05 -6.37 1.88
CA GLU A 163 0.00 -6.08 3.32
C GLU A 163 -1.11 -5.11 3.74
N ALA A 164 -1.34 -4.06 2.95
CA ALA A 164 -2.44 -3.12 3.17
C ALA A 164 -3.80 -3.83 3.07
N ARG A 165 -3.98 -4.69 2.06
CA ARG A 165 -5.21 -5.50 1.91
C ARG A 165 -5.40 -6.45 3.08
N ALA A 166 -4.34 -7.14 3.51
CA ALA A 166 -4.38 -8.04 4.66
C ALA A 166 -4.77 -7.31 5.95
N LEU A 167 -4.20 -6.11 6.17
CA LEU A 167 -4.52 -5.28 7.32
C LEU A 167 -5.98 -4.80 7.29
N LEU A 168 -6.47 -4.34 6.15
CA LEU A 168 -7.84 -3.84 6.00
C LEU A 168 -8.91 -4.91 6.23
N ARG A 169 -8.65 -6.16 5.85
CA ARG A 169 -9.53 -7.30 6.15
C ARG A 169 -9.75 -7.51 7.66
N ARG A 170 -8.81 -7.08 8.50
CA ARG A 170 -8.94 -7.17 9.96
C ARG A 170 -9.81 -6.06 10.56
N VAL A 171 -10.13 -5.00 9.80
CA VAL A 171 -10.92 -3.87 10.28
C VAL A 171 -12.41 -4.10 9.98
N ARG A 172 -13.24 -4.06 11.03
CA ARG A 172 -14.69 -4.36 10.95
C ARG A 172 -15.54 -3.27 10.32
N HIS A 173 -15.06 -2.02 10.32
CA HIS A 173 -15.79 -0.86 9.79
C HIS A 173 -14.93 -0.10 8.79
N TRP A 174 -15.39 -0.02 7.54
CA TRP A 174 -14.78 0.74 6.47
C TRP A 174 -15.60 1.99 6.18
N VAL A 175 -14.93 3.11 6.04
CA VAL A 175 -15.47 4.39 5.61
C VAL A 175 -14.89 4.69 4.23
N VAL A 176 -15.75 4.76 3.21
CA VAL A 176 -15.32 5.08 1.85
C VAL A 176 -15.57 6.55 1.57
N LEU A 177 -14.51 7.28 1.20
CA LEU A 177 -14.62 8.69 0.81
C LEU A 177 -14.81 8.75 -0.71
N THR A 178 -15.82 9.47 -1.18
CA THR A 178 -16.09 9.65 -2.62
C THR A 178 -16.37 11.10 -2.93
N THR A 179 -15.96 11.58 -4.10
CA THR A 179 -16.44 12.86 -4.63
C THR A 179 -17.87 12.74 -5.13
N CYS A 180 -18.56 13.88 -5.27
CA CYS A 180 -19.98 13.93 -5.69
C CYS A 180 -20.18 13.74 -7.20
N ASP A 181 -19.11 13.80 -8.00
CA ASP A 181 -19.18 13.62 -9.44
C ASP A 181 -19.33 12.15 -9.83
N SER A 182 -19.73 11.92 -11.09
CA SER A 182 -20.01 10.56 -11.58
C SER A 182 -18.75 9.69 -11.63
N ALA A 183 -17.56 10.26 -11.89
CA ALA A 183 -16.34 9.47 -11.94
C ALA A 183 -15.93 9.03 -10.52
N GLY A 184 -16.08 9.90 -9.52
CA GLY A 184 -15.95 9.56 -8.09
C GLY A 184 -16.79 8.35 -7.71
N LEU A 185 -18.10 8.42 -7.97
CA LEU A 185 -19.05 7.33 -7.70
C LEU A 185 -18.67 6.01 -8.38
N ILE A 186 -18.32 6.04 -9.67
CA ILE A 186 -17.92 4.85 -10.43
C ILE A 186 -16.64 4.23 -9.84
N ASN A 187 -15.65 5.06 -9.54
CA ASN A 187 -14.39 4.59 -8.98
C ASN A 187 -14.57 4.04 -7.55
N CYS A 188 -15.38 4.69 -6.74
CA CYS A 188 -15.78 4.23 -5.41
C CYS A 188 -16.45 2.84 -5.49
N TYR A 189 -17.41 2.67 -6.39
CA TYR A 189 -18.05 1.37 -6.62
C TYR A 189 -17.06 0.29 -7.08
N ARG A 190 -16.10 0.62 -7.96
CA ARG A 190 -15.06 -0.34 -8.39
C ARG A 190 -14.20 -0.80 -7.21
N VAL A 191 -13.85 0.11 -6.31
CA VAL A 191 -13.10 -0.22 -5.08
C VAL A 191 -13.92 -1.15 -4.18
N LEU A 192 -15.20 -0.85 -3.95
CA LEU A 192 -16.10 -1.71 -3.17
C LEU A 192 -16.30 -3.09 -3.82
N LYS A 193 -16.49 -3.14 -5.14
CA LYS A 193 -16.61 -4.40 -5.89
C LYS A 193 -15.36 -5.26 -5.76
N ALA A 194 -14.17 -4.66 -5.79
CA ALA A 194 -12.91 -5.39 -5.59
C ALA A 194 -12.79 -5.92 -4.14
N ALA A 195 -13.28 -5.16 -3.16
CA ALA A 195 -13.26 -5.53 -1.75
C ALA A 195 -14.30 -6.59 -1.35
N ALA A 196 -15.43 -6.69 -2.08
CA ALA A 196 -16.55 -7.59 -1.77
C ALA A 196 -16.20 -9.09 -1.83
N ARG A 197 -14.98 -9.44 -2.22
CA ARG A 197 -14.45 -10.81 -2.25
C ARG A 197 -14.07 -11.36 -0.87
N HIS A 198 -14.17 -10.54 0.17
CA HIS A 198 -13.76 -10.86 1.54
C HIS A 198 -14.97 -10.82 2.49
N PRO A 199 -14.89 -11.40 3.70
CA PRO A 199 -15.92 -11.23 4.71
C PRO A 199 -16.28 -9.76 4.82
N LEU A 200 -17.57 -9.44 4.62
CA LEU A 200 -18.04 -8.08 4.36
C LEU A 200 -17.95 -7.24 5.64
N PRO A 201 -17.00 -6.28 5.75
CA PRO A 201 -17.05 -5.31 6.85
C PRO A 201 -18.33 -4.46 6.74
N ARG A 202 -18.67 -3.82 7.85
CA ARG A 202 -19.64 -2.72 7.83
C ARG A 202 -19.06 -1.61 6.97
N VAL A 203 -19.80 -1.13 5.98
CA VAL A 203 -19.35 -0.07 5.08
C VAL A 203 -20.23 1.16 5.27
N SER A 204 -19.60 2.31 5.45
CA SER A 204 -20.25 3.61 5.37
C SER A 204 -19.59 4.51 4.33
N VAL A 205 -20.32 5.48 3.81
CA VAL A 205 -19.88 6.37 2.73
C VAL A 205 -19.99 7.82 3.16
N ALA A 206 -18.88 8.55 3.00
CA ALA A 206 -18.85 10.00 3.18
C ALA A 206 -18.61 10.70 1.84
N ALA A 207 -19.50 11.63 1.49
CA ALA A 207 -19.37 12.45 0.30
C ALA A 207 -18.44 13.65 0.56
N LEU A 208 -17.42 13.78 -0.28
CA LEU A 208 -16.50 14.90 -0.32
C LEU A 208 -17.07 16.01 -1.20
N ASP A 209 -16.86 17.25 -0.78
CA ASP A 209 -17.17 18.45 -1.55
C ASP A 209 -18.66 18.60 -1.92
N ALA A 210 -19.57 17.94 -1.19
CA ALA A 210 -20.99 18.14 -1.36
C ALA A 210 -21.36 19.60 -1.02
N ALA A 211 -22.04 20.28 -1.94
CA ALA A 211 -22.46 21.66 -1.74
C ALA A 211 -23.51 21.78 -0.63
N ASP A 212 -24.35 20.76 -0.49
CA ASP A 212 -25.37 20.66 0.55
C ASP A 212 -25.60 19.20 1.00
N PRO A 213 -26.30 18.98 2.12
CA PRO A 213 -26.61 17.63 2.59
C PRO A 213 -27.48 16.79 1.64
N ALA A 214 -28.27 17.43 0.75
CA ALA A 214 -29.12 16.71 -0.19
C ALA A 214 -28.33 16.13 -1.37
N GLU A 215 -27.25 16.80 -1.78
CA GLU A 215 -26.28 16.28 -2.74
C GLU A 215 -25.55 15.06 -2.15
N ALA A 216 -25.06 15.15 -0.91
CA ALA A 216 -24.44 14.03 -0.20
C ALA A 216 -25.39 12.83 -0.09
N GLU A 217 -26.66 13.06 0.26
CA GLU A 217 -27.69 12.01 0.32
C GLU A 217 -27.97 11.40 -1.06
N THR A 218 -27.86 12.18 -2.13
CA THR A 218 -28.04 11.68 -3.51
C THR A 218 -26.87 10.78 -3.93
N VAL A 219 -25.64 11.15 -3.58
CA VAL A 219 -24.44 10.33 -3.76
C VAL A 219 -24.57 9.02 -2.99
N PHE A 220 -24.97 9.09 -1.72
CA PHE A 220 -25.22 7.93 -0.87
C PHE A 220 -26.26 6.99 -1.49
N ARG A 221 -27.46 7.48 -1.83
CA ARG A 221 -28.54 6.65 -2.39
C ARG A 221 -28.13 5.93 -3.68
N ARG A 222 -27.37 6.60 -4.56
CA ARG A 222 -26.87 5.99 -5.80
C ARG A 222 -25.90 4.85 -5.52
N LEU A 223 -24.93 5.08 -4.64
CA LEU A 223 -23.92 4.08 -4.32
C LEU A 223 -24.49 2.91 -3.50
N ALA A 224 -25.34 3.20 -2.51
CA ALA A 224 -26.04 2.20 -1.72
C ALA A 224 -26.95 1.32 -2.60
N GLY A 225 -27.69 1.93 -3.54
CA GLY A 225 -28.51 1.19 -4.50
C GLY A 225 -27.68 0.24 -5.38
N ALA A 226 -26.56 0.73 -5.92
CA ALA A 226 -25.65 -0.08 -6.74
C ALA A 226 -25.00 -1.23 -5.92
N CYS A 227 -24.51 -0.95 -4.71
CA CYS A 227 -23.89 -1.96 -3.86
C CYS A 227 -24.89 -3.03 -3.42
N LEU A 228 -26.11 -2.64 -3.06
CA LEU A 228 -27.17 -3.58 -2.71
C LEU A 228 -27.57 -4.44 -3.91
N GLN A 229 -27.78 -3.82 -5.08
CA GLN A 229 -28.23 -4.54 -6.28
C GLN A 229 -27.19 -5.52 -6.81
N PHE A 230 -25.91 -5.13 -6.87
CA PHE A 230 -24.88 -5.90 -7.58
C PHE A 230 -23.93 -6.67 -6.66
N LEU A 231 -23.76 -6.22 -5.42
CA LEU A 231 -22.85 -6.84 -4.45
C LEU A 231 -23.59 -7.47 -3.27
N ASN A 232 -24.92 -7.27 -3.16
CA ASN A 232 -25.70 -7.61 -1.97
C ASN A 232 -25.07 -7.08 -0.67
N TRP A 233 -24.47 -5.89 -0.75
CA TRP A 233 -23.70 -5.29 0.33
C TRP A 233 -24.40 -4.01 0.83
N PRO A 234 -24.98 -4.01 2.05
CA PRO A 234 -25.56 -2.81 2.62
C PRO A 234 -24.49 -1.76 2.91
N VAL A 235 -24.79 -0.51 2.59
CA VAL A 235 -23.92 0.65 2.80
C VAL A 235 -24.67 1.68 3.64
N GLU A 236 -24.00 2.27 4.61
CA GLU A 236 -24.54 3.30 5.50
C GLU A 236 -24.08 4.70 5.11
N ALA A 237 -24.88 5.70 5.45
CA ALA A 237 -24.53 7.11 5.21
C ALA A 237 -23.67 7.65 6.35
N GLU A 238 -22.57 8.33 6.02
CA GLU A 238 -21.87 9.22 6.95
C GLU A 238 -22.41 10.66 6.82
N PRO A 239 -22.26 11.49 7.87
CA PRO A 239 -22.59 12.90 7.78
C PRO A 239 -21.78 13.61 6.68
N PRO A 240 -22.35 14.66 6.04
CA PRO A 240 -21.65 15.42 5.01
C PRO A 240 -20.39 16.08 5.58
N LEU A 241 -19.30 16.07 4.82
CA LEU A 241 -18.01 16.58 5.27
C LEU A 241 -17.91 18.09 5.07
N GLY A 242 -18.03 18.83 6.17
CA GLY A 242 -17.82 20.28 6.20
C GLY A 242 -16.35 20.66 6.33
N ASP A 243 -16.11 21.95 6.50
CA ASP A 243 -14.80 22.47 6.90
C ASP A 243 -14.77 22.65 8.42
N ALA A 244 -14.04 21.77 9.11
CA ALA A 244 -13.82 21.86 10.55
C ALA A 244 -12.46 22.54 10.82
N PHE A 245 -12.40 23.87 10.68
CA PHE A 245 -11.19 24.66 10.89
C PHE A 245 -10.81 24.85 12.37
N HIS A 246 -11.73 24.58 13.28
CA HIS A 246 -11.52 24.72 14.72
C HIS A 246 -10.86 23.47 15.34
N VAL A 247 -10.61 22.43 14.56
CA VAL A 247 -9.93 21.22 15.00
C VAL A 247 -8.45 21.37 14.74
N THR A 248 -7.65 21.24 15.79
CA THR A 248 -6.19 21.22 15.73
C THR A 248 -5.73 19.87 15.20
N GLU A 249 -4.83 19.89 14.21
CA GLU A 249 -4.16 18.71 13.68
C GLU A 249 -2.71 18.69 14.18
N CYS A 250 -2.27 17.59 14.78
CA CYS A 250 -0.89 17.40 15.23
C CYS A 250 -0.28 16.15 14.60
N LEU A 251 0.90 16.30 13.98
CA LEU A 251 1.69 15.18 13.48
C LEU A 251 2.57 14.63 14.61
N ALA A 252 2.14 13.55 15.25
CA ALA A 252 2.80 12.95 16.41
C ALA A 252 4.04 12.13 16.04
N LEU A 253 3.99 11.40 14.91
CA LEU A 253 5.10 10.58 14.43
C LEU A 253 5.16 10.59 12.90
N HIS A 254 6.36 10.74 12.37
CA HIS A 254 6.63 10.56 10.94
C HIS A 254 7.84 9.67 10.77
N CYS A 255 7.64 8.45 10.28
CA CYS A 255 8.69 7.51 9.95
C CYS A 255 8.76 7.31 8.45
N ARG A 256 9.97 7.33 7.89
CA ARG A 256 10.22 7.05 6.49
C ARG A 256 11.32 6.00 6.37
N ALA A 257 11.08 4.94 5.60
CA ALA A 257 12.13 4.00 5.25
C ALA A 257 13.16 4.69 4.36
N ASP A 258 14.44 4.53 4.71
CA ASP A 258 15.50 4.85 3.77
C ASP A 258 15.40 3.94 2.54
N ARG A 259 15.72 4.48 1.36
CA ARG A 259 15.42 3.87 0.06
C ARG A 259 16.08 2.51 -0.14
N ASP A 260 17.20 2.27 0.55
CA ASP A 260 17.97 1.03 0.48
C ASP A 260 17.34 -0.10 1.34
N GLY A 261 16.48 0.23 2.30
CA GLY A 261 15.86 -0.73 3.23
C GLY A 261 14.43 -1.16 2.88
N ILE A 262 13.87 -0.66 1.77
CA ILE A 262 12.44 -0.84 1.45
C ILE A 262 12.08 -2.33 1.32
N GLN A 263 12.96 -3.17 0.77
CA GLN A 263 12.63 -4.57 0.51
C GLN A 263 12.46 -5.44 1.76
N THR A 264 13.18 -5.16 2.86
CA THR A 264 13.12 -5.95 4.10
C THR A 264 12.21 -5.36 5.17
N GLY A 265 11.93 -4.05 5.12
CA GLY A 265 11.11 -3.35 6.14
C GLY A 265 9.61 -3.24 5.82
N LEU A 266 9.21 -3.54 4.58
CA LEU A 266 7.84 -3.37 4.08
C LEU A 266 6.78 -4.06 4.95
N VAL A 267 7.02 -5.30 5.37
CA VAL A 267 6.01 -6.10 6.08
C VAL A 267 5.91 -5.75 7.58
N ALA A 268 7.00 -5.30 8.19
CA ALA A 268 7.09 -5.19 9.64
C ALA A 268 6.15 -4.12 10.23
N HIS A 269 6.06 -2.95 9.61
CA HIS A 269 5.32 -1.83 10.18
C HIS A 269 3.80 -1.98 10.06
N PHE A 270 3.29 -2.60 8.98
CA PHE A 270 1.86 -2.96 8.87
C PHE A 270 1.44 -3.90 10.01
N GLU A 271 2.26 -4.90 10.30
CA GLU A 271 2.00 -5.88 11.35
C GLU A 271 2.12 -5.27 12.76
N VAL A 272 3.10 -4.38 12.99
CA VAL A 272 3.21 -3.61 14.24
C VAL A 272 1.95 -2.78 14.47
N VAL A 273 1.44 -2.08 13.46
CA VAL A 273 0.21 -1.29 13.58
C VAL A 273 -1.00 -2.19 13.86
N ALA A 274 -1.10 -3.33 13.18
CA ALA A 274 -2.17 -4.30 13.43
C ALA A 274 -2.21 -4.75 14.89
N GLN A 275 -1.04 -5.07 15.47
CA GLN A 275 -0.89 -5.49 16.85
C GLN A 275 -1.23 -4.35 17.83
N CYS A 276 -0.74 -3.14 17.58
CA CYS A 276 -0.97 -2.00 18.46
C CYS A 276 -2.47 -1.64 18.55
N LEU A 277 -3.15 -1.66 17.41
CA LEU A 277 -4.59 -1.41 17.30
C LEU A 277 -5.45 -2.60 17.76
N LYS A 278 -4.84 -3.71 18.21
CA LYS A 278 -5.51 -4.96 18.61
C LYS A 278 -6.51 -5.44 17.54
N LEU A 279 -6.15 -5.29 16.27
CA LEU A 279 -6.98 -5.81 15.19
C LEU A 279 -6.99 -7.34 15.28
N PRO A 280 -8.17 -7.99 15.26
CA PRO A 280 -8.24 -9.44 15.36
C PRO A 280 -7.42 -10.05 14.22
N TYR A 281 -6.62 -11.06 14.55
CA TYR A 281 -6.10 -11.93 13.51
C TYR A 281 -7.33 -12.54 12.83
N ALA A 282 -7.42 -12.39 11.51
CA ALA A 282 -8.27 -13.26 10.74
C ALA A 282 -7.64 -14.65 10.92
N ASP A 283 -8.22 -15.47 11.79
CA ASP A 283 -7.80 -16.84 11.94
C ASP A 283 -7.73 -17.44 10.54
N SER A 284 -6.56 -17.98 10.21
CA SER A 284 -6.19 -18.51 8.90
C SER A 284 -6.96 -19.80 8.56
N ASP A 285 -8.25 -19.86 8.88
CA ASP A 285 -9.10 -21.03 8.69
C ASP A 285 -9.41 -21.31 7.22
N GLU A 286 -9.03 -20.41 6.31
CA GLU A 286 -8.84 -20.77 4.90
C GLU A 286 -7.41 -21.32 4.69
N SER A 287 -7.18 -22.53 5.21
CA SER A 287 -6.34 -23.45 4.44
C SER A 287 -6.95 -23.51 3.04
N PRO A 288 -6.19 -23.33 1.94
CA PRO A 288 -6.74 -23.35 0.59
C PRO A 288 -7.35 -24.73 0.33
N GLN A 289 -8.64 -24.88 0.65
CA GLN A 289 -9.46 -25.95 0.14
C GLN A 289 -9.50 -25.69 -1.36
N GLN A 290 -8.69 -26.48 -2.07
CA GLN A 290 -8.86 -26.69 -3.49
C GLN A 290 -10.36 -26.92 -3.70
N HIS A 291 -11.03 -25.96 -4.33
CA HIS A 291 -12.33 -26.20 -4.90
C HIS A 291 -12.12 -27.26 -5.98
N GLU A 292 -12.24 -28.53 -5.57
CA GLU A 292 -12.41 -29.66 -6.44
C GLU A 292 -13.70 -29.39 -7.20
N GLU A 293 -13.51 -28.99 -8.45
CA GLU A 293 -14.53 -28.70 -9.44
C GLU A 293 -15.46 -29.92 -9.51
N ALA A 294 -16.69 -29.75 -9.03
CA ALA A 294 -17.69 -30.81 -9.01
C ALA A 294 -17.90 -31.33 -10.45
N PRO A 295 -17.85 -32.65 -10.69
CA PRO A 295 -18.09 -33.18 -12.02
C PRO A 295 -19.55 -32.95 -12.39
N ALA A 296 -19.77 -32.35 -13.55
CA ALA A 296 -21.08 -32.24 -14.16
C ALA A 296 -21.69 -33.64 -14.34
N THR A 297 -22.77 -33.92 -13.61
CA THR A 297 -23.65 -35.05 -13.87
C THR A 297 -24.40 -34.81 -15.18
N ASP A 298 -23.91 -35.39 -16.26
CA ASP A 298 -24.70 -35.63 -17.48
C ASP A 298 -25.46 -36.96 -17.31
N ALA A 299 -26.79 -36.86 -17.34
CA ALA A 299 -27.69 -38.00 -17.37
C ALA A 299 -28.22 -38.21 -18.80
N ALA A 300 -28.06 -39.46 -19.24
CA ALA A 300 -28.80 -40.16 -20.28
C ALA A 300 -28.55 -39.78 -21.76
N GLN A 301 -27.79 -40.65 -22.45
CA GLN A 301 -28.28 -41.28 -23.68
C GLN A 301 -27.65 -42.66 -23.91
N ASP A 302 -28.52 -43.63 -24.13
CA ASP A 302 -28.29 -45.02 -24.50
C ASP A 302 -27.52 -45.19 -25.82
N GLY A 303 -26.73 -46.28 -25.90
CA GLY A 303 -26.67 -47.09 -27.12
C GLY A 303 -25.29 -47.48 -27.67
N ALA A 304 -24.97 -48.77 -27.51
CA ALA A 304 -24.22 -49.62 -28.45
C ALA A 304 -22.66 -49.71 -28.40
N THR A 305 -22.20 -50.80 -27.75
CA THR A 305 -21.22 -51.82 -28.20
C THR A 305 -19.80 -51.47 -28.72
N HIS A 306 -18.82 -51.89 -27.90
CA HIS A 306 -17.75 -52.90 -28.16
C HIS A 306 -16.51 -52.57 -29.04
N LEU A 307 -15.32 -52.67 -28.40
CA LEU A 307 -14.02 -53.29 -28.80
C LEU A 307 -12.83 -52.48 -28.21
N GLN A 308 -12.20 -52.92 -27.11
CA GLN A 308 -11.03 -53.81 -26.98
C GLN A 308 -9.69 -53.29 -27.56
N ASP A 309 -8.70 -53.27 -26.65
CA ASP A 309 -7.23 -53.32 -26.80
C ASP A 309 -6.45 -52.14 -27.41
N ALA A 310 -5.65 -51.47 -26.55
CA ALA A 310 -4.19 -51.36 -26.70
C ALA A 310 -3.59 -50.59 -25.51
N GLN A 311 -3.01 -51.33 -24.56
CA GLN A 311 -2.27 -50.79 -23.43
C GLN A 311 -0.79 -50.68 -23.83
N LEU A 312 -0.26 -49.45 -23.89
CA LEU A 312 1.16 -49.18 -24.10
C LEU A 312 1.85 -48.78 -22.78
N PRO A 313 3.12 -49.17 -22.56
CA PRO A 313 3.81 -49.00 -21.29
C PRO A 313 4.32 -47.56 -21.07
N GLN A 314 4.05 -47.00 -19.89
CA GLN A 314 4.66 -45.78 -19.39
C GLN A 314 6.13 -46.01 -18.99
N PRO A 315 7.09 -45.20 -19.46
CA PRO A 315 8.41 -45.15 -18.86
C PRO A 315 8.42 -44.20 -17.65
N ALA A 316 9.07 -44.65 -16.59
CA ALA A 316 9.33 -43.90 -15.36
C ALA A 316 10.09 -42.60 -15.65
N ALA A 317 9.52 -41.47 -15.22
CA ALA A 317 10.19 -40.17 -15.22
C ALA A 317 10.64 -39.83 -13.81
N THR A 318 11.93 -39.53 -13.75
CA THR A 318 12.78 -39.09 -12.65
C THR A 318 12.22 -37.88 -11.90
N HIS A 319 12.32 -37.90 -10.57
CA HIS A 319 12.11 -36.72 -9.73
C HIS A 319 13.22 -35.69 -9.98
N ASP A 320 12.86 -34.49 -10.46
CA ASP A 320 13.70 -33.30 -10.47
C ASP A 320 13.19 -32.29 -9.41
N PRO A 321 14.08 -31.46 -8.83
CA PRO A 321 13.78 -30.65 -7.65
C PRO A 321 12.89 -29.45 -8.00
N GLN A 322 11.80 -29.29 -7.23
CA GLN A 322 10.88 -28.17 -7.32
C GLN A 322 11.62 -26.84 -7.07
N THR A 323 11.76 -26.05 -8.14
CA THR A 323 12.21 -24.66 -8.10
C THR A 323 11.01 -23.77 -7.76
N GLN A 324 11.02 -23.13 -6.59
CA GLN A 324 10.02 -22.11 -6.25
C GLN A 324 10.28 -20.84 -7.08
N VAL A 325 9.34 -20.52 -7.97
CA VAL A 325 9.29 -19.25 -8.71
C VAL A 325 8.52 -18.26 -7.84
N ILE A 326 9.15 -17.13 -7.49
CA ILE A 326 8.47 -16.00 -6.85
C ILE A 326 7.59 -15.36 -7.91
N ALA A 327 6.30 -15.69 -7.91
CA ALA A 327 5.28 -14.98 -8.69
C ALA A 327 4.99 -13.64 -8.02
N MET A 328 5.18 -12.53 -8.74
CA MET A 328 4.60 -11.26 -8.32
C MET A 328 3.11 -11.34 -8.68
N ASN A 329 2.21 -11.06 -7.74
CA ASN A 329 0.78 -11.07 -8.00
C ASN A 329 0.35 -9.63 -8.31
N THR A 330 0.29 -9.25 -9.58
CA THR A 330 -0.38 -8.01 -10.00
C THR A 330 -1.87 -8.27 -10.30
N ASP A 331 -2.72 -8.20 -9.26
CA ASP A 331 -4.19 -8.30 -9.34
C ASP A 331 -4.85 -7.06 -9.99
N ASP A 332 -4.46 -6.64 -11.20
CA ASP A 332 -5.26 -5.70 -12.02
C ASP A 332 -6.21 -6.53 -12.91
N PRO A 333 -7.54 -6.29 -12.92
CA PRO A 333 -8.43 -7.00 -13.82
C PRO A 333 -7.97 -6.76 -15.25
N ALA A 334 -7.69 -7.83 -15.99
CA ALA A 334 -7.04 -7.79 -17.29
C ALA A 334 -7.75 -6.79 -18.25
N GLU A 335 -7.19 -5.60 -18.36
CA GLU A 335 -7.75 -4.51 -19.17
C GLU A 335 -7.30 -4.70 -20.62
N VAL A 336 -8.26 -4.68 -21.55
CA VAL A 336 -7.98 -4.78 -22.99
C VAL A 336 -7.59 -3.39 -23.49
N ILE A 337 -6.34 -3.24 -23.92
CA ILE A 337 -5.80 -2.01 -24.50
C ILE A 337 -6.11 -1.97 -25.99
N ASP A 338 -6.73 -0.93 -26.51
CA ASP A 338 -6.92 -0.79 -27.96
C ASP A 338 -5.57 -0.67 -28.69
N LEU A 339 -5.34 -1.51 -29.70
CA LEU A 339 -4.14 -1.45 -30.55
C LEU A 339 -4.42 -0.55 -31.77
N PRO A 340 -3.52 0.37 -32.12
CA PRO A 340 -3.66 1.15 -33.35
C PRO A 340 -3.53 0.25 -34.59
N GLU A 341 -4.13 0.70 -35.70
CA GLU A 341 -4.15 -0.04 -36.96
C GLU A 341 -2.74 -0.42 -37.43
N GLY A 342 -2.55 -1.68 -37.81
CA GLY A 342 -1.27 -2.22 -38.29
C GLY A 342 -0.69 -3.33 -37.42
N GLY A 343 -1.01 -3.37 -36.13
CA GLY A 343 -0.63 -4.48 -35.23
C GLY A 343 0.88 -4.80 -35.24
N GLY A 344 1.73 -3.82 -35.52
CA GLY A 344 3.18 -4.02 -35.48
C GLY A 344 3.69 -4.11 -34.05
N GLU A 345 4.95 -4.51 -33.88
CA GLU A 345 5.64 -4.42 -32.58
C GLU A 345 5.64 -2.98 -32.05
N HIS A 346 5.79 -2.00 -32.95
CA HIS A 346 5.70 -0.58 -32.62
C HIS A 346 4.33 -0.19 -32.05
N SER A 347 3.25 -0.69 -32.64
CA SER A 347 1.87 -0.47 -32.19
C SER A 347 1.65 -1.00 -30.77
N VAL A 348 2.27 -2.13 -30.43
CA VAL A 348 2.21 -2.70 -29.07
C VAL A 348 2.90 -1.79 -28.07
N ILE A 349 4.11 -1.30 -28.38
CA ILE A 349 4.85 -0.39 -27.49
C ILE A 349 4.10 0.93 -27.30
N GLU A 350 3.57 1.50 -28.38
CA GLU A 350 2.77 2.73 -28.30
C GLU A 350 1.51 2.53 -27.47
N ALA A 351 0.78 1.42 -27.65
CA ALA A 351 -0.39 1.11 -26.84
C ALA A 351 -0.04 0.99 -25.35
N VAL A 352 1.04 0.28 -25.00
CA VAL A 352 1.49 0.12 -23.60
C VAL A 352 1.92 1.46 -22.98
N LEU A 353 2.63 2.30 -23.72
CA LEU A 353 3.06 3.62 -23.23
C LEU A 353 1.87 4.58 -23.07
N ASN A 354 0.93 4.59 -24.02
CA ASN A 354 -0.23 5.48 -24.02
C ASN A 354 -1.29 5.09 -22.99
N HIS A 355 -1.43 3.80 -22.67
CA HIS A 355 -2.41 3.34 -21.69
C HIS A 355 -2.15 3.87 -20.27
N GLY A 356 -0.93 4.35 -19.98
CA GLY A 356 -0.62 4.98 -18.70
C GLY A 356 -0.50 4.01 -17.52
N LEU A 357 -0.71 2.70 -17.74
CA LEU A 357 -0.51 1.65 -16.73
C LEU A 357 0.90 1.66 -16.11
N ALA A 358 1.89 2.19 -16.82
CA ALA A 358 3.25 2.30 -16.31
C ALA A 358 3.64 3.72 -15.86
N GLY A 359 2.78 4.73 -16.05
CA GLY A 359 3.10 6.13 -15.76
C GLY A 359 4.40 6.61 -16.43
N MET A 360 4.74 6.05 -17.60
CA MET A 360 5.98 6.33 -18.32
C MET A 360 5.78 7.41 -19.38
N VAL A 361 6.75 8.30 -19.54
CA VAL A 361 6.78 9.32 -20.59
C VAL A 361 7.78 8.90 -21.67
N ARG A 362 7.32 8.80 -22.92
CA ARG A 362 8.16 8.43 -24.08
C ARG A 362 9.29 9.45 -24.29
N CYS A 363 10.50 8.95 -24.53
CA CYS A 363 11.63 9.78 -24.95
C CYS A 363 11.64 9.92 -26.49
N PRO A 364 11.98 11.11 -27.02
CA PRO A 364 12.17 11.30 -28.46
C PRO A 364 13.43 10.59 -29.01
N VAL A 365 14.40 10.27 -28.15
CA VAL A 365 15.64 9.59 -28.54
C VAL A 365 15.41 8.08 -28.59
N GLN A 366 15.91 7.44 -29.65
CA GLN A 366 15.86 5.99 -29.84
C GLN A 366 17.27 5.38 -29.83
N PRO A 367 17.43 4.13 -29.35
CA PRO A 367 18.68 3.40 -29.50
C PRO A 367 18.98 3.16 -31.00
N PRO A 368 20.21 3.43 -31.47
CA PRO A 368 20.52 3.39 -32.90
C PRO A 368 20.44 1.97 -33.50
N ASP A 369 20.81 0.94 -32.73
CA ASP A 369 20.91 -0.44 -33.21
C ASP A 369 19.61 -1.26 -33.07
N CYS A 370 18.56 -0.65 -32.52
CA CYS A 370 17.26 -1.31 -32.36
C CYS A 370 16.12 -0.27 -32.37
N PRO A 371 15.69 0.20 -33.56
CA PRO A 371 14.63 1.21 -33.68
C PRO A 371 13.26 0.67 -33.23
N ALA A 372 13.12 -0.66 -33.11
CA ALA A 372 11.94 -1.29 -32.55
C ALA A 372 11.81 -1.03 -31.04
N CYS A 373 12.90 -0.73 -30.33
CA CYS A 373 12.85 -0.36 -28.91
C CYS A 373 12.49 1.12 -28.72
N CYS A 374 11.83 1.43 -27.61
CA CYS A 374 11.53 2.79 -27.22
C CYS A 374 12.12 3.10 -25.84
N LEU A 375 12.77 4.26 -25.71
CA LEU A 375 13.12 4.79 -24.41
C LEU A 375 11.91 5.51 -23.79
N ALA A 376 11.78 5.41 -22.48
CA ALA A 376 10.80 6.13 -21.69
C ALA A 376 11.39 6.50 -20.32
N VAL A 377 10.72 7.40 -19.60
CA VAL A 377 11.07 7.78 -18.22
C VAL A 377 9.88 7.50 -17.32
N GLY A 378 10.09 6.70 -16.27
CA GLY A 378 9.07 6.41 -15.27
C GLY A 378 8.79 7.61 -14.36
N ARG A 379 7.72 7.53 -13.56
CA ARG A 379 7.39 8.56 -12.53
C ARG A 379 8.51 8.74 -11.50
N ASP A 380 9.27 7.69 -11.25
CA ASP A 380 10.44 7.69 -10.38
C ASP A 380 11.70 8.31 -11.04
N ARG A 381 11.55 8.92 -12.22
CA ARG A 381 12.58 9.54 -13.05
C ARG A 381 13.62 8.55 -13.59
N ARG A 382 13.37 7.25 -13.48
CA ARG A 382 14.27 6.21 -13.95
C ARG A 382 14.10 6.00 -15.46
N ILE A 383 15.21 5.80 -16.15
CA ILE A 383 15.21 5.48 -17.58
C ILE A 383 14.70 4.05 -17.77
N ALA A 384 13.71 3.89 -18.63
CA ALA A 384 13.13 2.61 -19.01
C ALA A 384 13.37 2.35 -20.50
N LEU A 385 13.86 1.16 -20.85
CA LEU A 385 13.90 0.65 -22.22
C LEU A 385 12.71 -0.29 -22.39
N VAL A 386 11.76 0.06 -23.25
CA VAL A 386 10.59 -0.76 -23.57
C VAL A 386 10.83 -1.46 -24.91
N ALA A 387 10.74 -2.78 -24.92
CA ALA A 387 11.01 -3.59 -26.08
C ALA A 387 9.95 -4.69 -26.24
N VAL A 388 9.62 -5.04 -27.49
CA VAL A 388 8.80 -6.20 -27.81
C VAL A 388 9.70 -7.27 -28.39
N SER A 389 9.64 -8.47 -27.82
CA SER A 389 10.20 -9.65 -28.44
C SER A 389 9.12 -10.28 -29.32
N GLY A 390 9.30 -10.21 -30.63
CA GLY A 390 8.47 -10.94 -31.58
C GLY A 390 8.64 -12.46 -31.45
N ARG A 391 8.06 -13.19 -32.41
CA ARG A 391 8.13 -14.65 -32.46
C ARG A 391 9.59 -15.12 -32.42
N ASP A 392 9.84 -16.14 -31.61
CA ASP A 392 11.13 -16.81 -31.43
C ASP A 392 12.24 -15.96 -30.79
N MET A 393 11.90 -14.82 -30.19
CA MET A 393 12.87 -13.90 -29.58
C MET A 393 14.00 -13.47 -30.54
N ALA A 394 13.74 -13.45 -31.85
CA ALA A 394 14.75 -13.19 -32.87
C ALA A 394 15.50 -11.86 -32.68
N ASN A 395 14.84 -10.88 -32.06
CA ASN A 395 15.37 -9.54 -31.81
C ASN A 395 16.15 -9.42 -30.50
N LEU A 396 16.30 -10.48 -29.70
CA LEU A 396 16.88 -10.40 -28.36
C LEU A 396 18.32 -9.88 -28.36
N ALA A 397 19.13 -10.28 -29.35
CA ALA A 397 20.49 -9.76 -29.49
C ALA A 397 20.51 -8.24 -29.77
N GLN A 398 19.55 -7.72 -30.53
CA GLN A 398 19.42 -6.29 -30.79
C GLN A 398 18.93 -5.55 -29.54
N ILE A 399 17.96 -6.12 -28.82
CA ILE A 399 17.44 -5.58 -27.54
C ILE A 399 18.59 -5.51 -26.52
N ALA A 400 19.43 -6.54 -26.43
CA ALA A 400 20.59 -6.55 -25.53
C ALA A 400 21.62 -5.46 -25.88
N ARG A 401 21.86 -5.21 -27.18
CA ARG A 401 22.72 -4.09 -27.61
C ARG A 401 22.09 -2.74 -27.25
N ALA A 402 20.80 -2.57 -27.49
CA ALA A 402 20.07 -1.35 -27.12
C ALA A 402 20.12 -1.10 -25.61
N TRP A 403 19.99 -2.14 -24.79
CA TRP A 403 20.13 -2.09 -23.34
C TRP A 403 21.51 -1.59 -22.90
N ASN A 404 22.57 -2.22 -23.43
CA ASN A 404 23.94 -1.82 -23.13
C ASN A 404 24.21 -0.38 -23.55
N TRP A 405 23.68 0.03 -24.70
CA TRP A 405 23.76 1.41 -25.17
C TRP A 405 23.05 2.37 -24.20
N THR A 406 21.84 2.05 -23.72
CA THR A 406 21.13 2.86 -22.72
C THR A 406 21.92 2.98 -21.43
N GLU A 407 22.52 1.89 -20.95
CA GLU A 407 23.31 1.88 -19.73
C GLU A 407 24.56 2.77 -19.83
N GLN A 408 25.27 2.71 -20.96
CA GLN A 408 26.48 3.50 -21.23
C GLN A 408 26.18 4.98 -21.45
N ASN A 409 25.00 5.32 -22.01
CA ASN A 409 24.67 6.69 -22.43
C ASN A 409 23.72 7.43 -21.48
N ARG A 410 23.42 6.89 -20.28
CA ARG A 410 22.45 7.47 -19.34
C ARG A 410 22.68 8.95 -19.01
N GLN A 411 23.94 9.37 -18.83
CA GLN A 411 24.28 10.76 -18.54
C GLN A 411 24.01 11.67 -19.73
N LEU A 412 24.38 11.23 -20.93
CA LEU A 412 24.13 11.98 -22.17
C LEU A 412 22.63 12.09 -22.45
N LEU A 413 21.85 11.03 -22.19
CA LEU A 413 20.40 11.05 -22.33
C LEU A 413 19.75 12.10 -21.41
N ALA A 414 20.16 12.17 -20.14
CA ALA A 414 19.64 13.19 -19.23
C ALA A 414 20.06 14.61 -19.61
N MET A 415 21.28 14.79 -20.11
CA MET A 415 21.74 16.08 -20.63
C MET A 415 20.97 16.52 -21.88
N ALA A 416 20.63 15.59 -22.77
CA ALA A 416 19.89 15.87 -23.99
C ALA A 416 18.41 16.18 -23.74
N MET A 417 17.86 15.71 -22.61
CA MET A 417 16.44 15.82 -22.28
C MET A 417 16.23 16.30 -20.83
N PRO A 418 16.70 17.51 -20.48
CA PRO A 418 16.62 18.03 -19.11
C PRO A 418 15.18 18.17 -18.60
N GLN A 419 14.21 18.37 -19.51
CA GLN A 419 12.78 18.48 -19.18
C GLN A 419 12.17 17.20 -18.61
N LEU A 420 12.80 16.04 -18.81
CA LEU A 420 12.34 14.76 -18.26
C LEU A 420 12.95 14.47 -16.87
N ALA A 421 13.88 15.31 -16.40
CA ALA A 421 14.50 15.24 -15.07
C ALA A 421 15.02 13.83 -14.70
N MET A 422 15.66 13.13 -15.64
CA MET A 422 16.09 11.74 -15.45
C MET A 422 17.10 11.58 -14.31
N ASP A 423 16.92 10.54 -13.49
CA ASP A 423 17.86 10.14 -12.44
C ASP A 423 18.91 9.16 -13.01
N CYS A 424 20.08 9.68 -13.39
CA CYS A 424 21.19 8.88 -13.91
C CYS A 424 21.96 8.08 -12.85
N SER A 425 21.67 8.30 -11.56
CA SER A 425 22.30 7.53 -10.49
C SER A 425 21.75 6.10 -10.43
N ARG A 426 20.53 5.90 -10.94
CA ARG A 426 19.86 4.60 -11.01
C ARG A 426 20.22 3.88 -12.31
N PRO A 427 20.43 2.55 -12.28
CA PRO A 427 20.54 1.78 -13.51
C PRO A 427 19.22 1.86 -14.29
N PRO A 428 19.19 1.76 -15.64
CA PRO A 428 17.93 1.72 -16.37
C PRO A 428 17.06 0.50 -15.98
N VAL A 429 15.81 0.41 -16.46
CA VAL A 429 14.92 -0.77 -16.36
C VAL A 429 14.54 -1.24 -17.76
N LEU A 430 14.61 -2.55 -18.04
CA LEU A 430 14.16 -3.15 -19.29
C LEU A 430 12.75 -3.70 -19.09
N HIS A 431 11.77 -3.14 -19.81
CA HIS A 431 10.43 -3.72 -19.93
C HIS A 431 10.35 -4.54 -21.21
N LEU A 432 10.48 -5.86 -21.08
CA LEU A 432 10.41 -6.80 -22.20
C LEU A 432 9.00 -7.36 -22.32
N LEU A 433 8.31 -7.00 -23.40
CA LEU A 433 6.98 -7.50 -23.75
C LEU A 433 7.13 -8.74 -24.64
N VAL A 434 6.57 -9.87 -24.22
CA VAL A 434 6.66 -11.16 -24.93
C VAL A 434 5.26 -11.64 -25.28
N GLU A 435 5.05 -12.03 -26.54
CA GLU A 435 3.74 -12.53 -27.00
C GLU A 435 3.45 -13.91 -26.39
N ASP A 436 2.31 -14.06 -25.70
CA ASP A 436 1.88 -15.25 -24.95
C ASP A 436 1.50 -16.45 -25.86
N SER A 437 1.62 -16.31 -27.18
CA SER A 437 1.57 -17.47 -28.08
C SER A 437 2.72 -18.46 -27.86
N HIS A 438 3.69 -18.12 -27.00
CA HIS A 438 4.85 -18.93 -26.69
C HIS A 438 4.77 -19.48 -25.25
N ALA A 439 4.78 -20.81 -25.10
CA ALA A 439 4.93 -21.52 -23.83
C ALA A 439 6.27 -21.25 -23.08
N GLN A 440 7.01 -20.22 -23.48
CA GLN A 440 8.35 -19.88 -23.00
C GLN A 440 8.40 -18.60 -22.16
N VAL A 441 7.28 -17.90 -21.89
CA VAL A 441 7.29 -16.71 -21.03
C VAL A 441 7.91 -17.00 -19.64
N PRO A 442 7.57 -18.12 -18.95
CA PRO A 442 8.21 -18.45 -17.68
C PRO A 442 9.71 -18.78 -17.83
N ALA A 443 10.11 -19.41 -18.93
CA ALA A 443 11.51 -19.73 -19.23
C ALA A 443 12.33 -18.46 -19.52
N ALA A 444 11.74 -17.50 -20.25
CA ALA A 444 12.34 -16.20 -20.50
C ALA A 444 12.54 -15.43 -19.19
N ALA A 445 11.50 -15.35 -18.35
CA ALA A 445 11.59 -14.71 -17.04
C ALA A 445 12.70 -15.34 -16.17
N ALA A 446 12.85 -16.67 -16.21
CA ALA A 446 13.92 -17.37 -15.50
C ALA A 446 15.33 -17.03 -16.04
N LEU A 447 15.47 -16.78 -17.34
CA LEU A 447 16.74 -16.37 -17.95
C LEU A 447 17.13 -14.92 -17.62
N PHE A 448 16.13 -14.06 -17.37
CA PHE A 448 16.33 -12.61 -17.13
C PHE A 448 16.23 -12.21 -15.66
N ARG A 449 16.65 -13.05 -14.70
CA ARG A 449 16.68 -12.76 -13.25
C ARG A 449 17.70 -11.66 -12.86
N ARG A 450 17.59 -10.48 -13.44
CA ARG A 450 18.25 -9.26 -12.98
C ARG A 450 17.16 -8.34 -12.47
N GLU A 451 17.42 -7.66 -11.35
CA GLU A 451 16.49 -6.73 -10.69
C GLU A 451 15.98 -5.59 -11.60
N ASN A 452 16.62 -5.40 -12.74
CA ASN A 452 16.35 -4.34 -13.69
C ASN A 452 15.65 -4.82 -14.97
N ILE A 453 15.20 -6.07 -15.03
CA ILE A 453 14.47 -6.60 -16.19
C ILE A 453 13.09 -7.08 -15.75
N ILE A 454 12.06 -6.50 -16.34
CA ILE A 454 10.66 -6.83 -16.12
C ILE A 454 10.13 -7.46 -17.40
N VAL A 455 9.83 -8.75 -17.35
CA VAL A 455 9.23 -9.48 -18.47
C VAL A 455 7.71 -9.50 -18.28
N LYS A 456 6.95 -9.07 -19.29
CA LYS A 456 5.48 -9.15 -19.28
C LYS A 456 4.98 -9.93 -20.48
N GLY A 457 4.12 -10.91 -20.21
CA GLY A 457 3.33 -11.59 -21.24
C GLY A 457 2.28 -10.65 -21.81
N TYR A 458 2.02 -10.75 -23.11
CA TYR A 458 0.88 -10.09 -23.72
C TYR A 458 0.20 -10.98 -24.75
N ARG A 459 -1.11 -10.84 -24.88
CA ARG A 459 -1.91 -11.52 -25.89
C ARG A 459 -2.64 -10.53 -26.76
N ARG A 460 -2.59 -10.74 -28.08
CA ARG A 460 -3.42 -9.99 -29.01
C ARG A 460 -4.82 -10.60 -29.02
N VAL A 461 -5.82 -9.79 -28.75
CA VAL A 461 -7.23 -10.18 -28.73
C VAL A 461 -8.00 -9.39 -29.80
N ARG A 462 -9.08 -9.96 -30.31
CA ARG A 462 -10.06 -9.21 -31.12
C ARG A 462 -11.29 -8.99 -30.26
N TRP A 463 -11.69 -7.74 -30.08
CA TRP A 463 -12.87 -7.37 -29.29
C TRP A 463 -13.66 -6.30 -30.02
N GLY A 464 -14.95 -6.53 -30.25
CA GLY A 464 -15.83 -5.55 -30.92
C GLY A 464 -15.36 -5.15 -32.33
N GLY A 465 -14.69 -6.05 -33.06
CA GLY A 465 -14.13 -5.77 -34.39
C GLY A 465 -12.81 -4.98 -34.39
N ARG A 466 -12.29 -4.59 -33.21
CA ARG A 466 -10.99 -3.94 -33.04
C ARG A 466 -9.93 -4.93 -32.57
N ALA A 467 -8.67 -4.64 -32.87
CA ALA A 467 -7.55 -5.34 -32.28
C ALA A 467 -7.25 -4.73 -30.90
N GLY A 468 -7.05 -5.58 -29.90
CA GLY A 468 -6.69 -5.18 -28.55
C GLY A 468 -5.52 -5.99 -28.02
N LEU A 469 -4.89 -5.48 -26.97
CA LEU A 469 -3.80 -6.10 -26.23
C LEU A 469 -4.33 -6.45 -24.84
N LEU A 470 -4.17 -7.70 -24.43
CA LEU A 470 -4.34 -8.11 -23.05
C LEU A 470 -2.95 -8.29 -22.45
N LEU A 471 -2.64 -7.59 -21.36
CA LEU A 471 -1.39 -7.80 -20.64
C LEU A 471 -1.62 -8.84 -19.54
N ASP A 472 -0.74 -9.84 -19.46
CA ASP A 472 -0.80 -10.79 -18.36
C ASP A 472 -0.29 -10.11 -17.08
N ALA A 473 -0.94 -10.44 -15.96
CA ALA A 473 -0.44 -10.09 -14.65
C ALA A 473 0.96 -10.70 -14.49
N ALA A 474 1.97 -9.85 -14.32
CA ALA A 474 3.36 -10.24 -14.11
C ALA A 474 3.62 -10.58 -12.65
#